data_AF-A0A9D4WS32-F1
#
_entry.id   AF-A0A9D4WS32-F1
#
_cell.length_a   1.000
_cell.length_b   1.000
_cell.length_c   1.000
_cell.angle_alpha   90.00
_cell.angle_beta   90.00
_cell.angle_gamma   90.00
#
_symmetry.space_group_name_H-M   'P 1'
#
loop_
_entity.id
_entity.type
_entity.pdbx_description
1 polymer ?
#
loop_
_entity_poly.entity_id
_entity_poly.type
_entity_poly.pdbx_seq_one_letter_code
_entity_poly.pdbx_strand_id
1 'polypeptide(L)'
;MNSRNHERETDSRCVCKLVYSRRRKKTEIMKEVIEIDPEVDFANQEGEIDSRHVDAIGTVDSIFPFNSKSIPRRPRTKCKRKSKGNEALSRSKEKLNSQVFDNYLVKIWKSFSEDRKMSFAYLDSLWFSLYRNPSSKDKVLSWINKERIFTKAYVFVPIVCWGHWNLLIFCHFGENLRSVTESRCMLLLDSLEMANPRRLEPEIRRFVRDIYKAGDRPETKHLISQIPLLVPKVPQQKDGTECGNFVLYFIKLFLELAPDKFSMEGYPYFMKKDWFTFEELDRFCESLTH
;
A
#
# COMPACT_ATOMS: atom_id res chain seq x y z
N MET A 1 -7.67 -30.57 70.67
CA MET A 1 -9.08 -30.56 71.13
C MET A 1 -9.63 -29.16 70.97
N ASN A 2 -10.83 -29.08 70.40
CA ASN A 2 -11.54 -27.88 69.93
C ASN A 2 -11.69 -26.75 70.95
N SER A 3 -11.73 -25.49 70.48
CA SER A 3 -12.97 -24.70 70.47
C SER A 3 -12.81 -23.41 69.65
N ARG A 4 -13.79 -23.16 68.77
CA ARG A 4 -14.01 -21.92 68.03
C ARG A 4 -14.98 -21.00 68.79
N ASN A 5 -15.00 -19.75 68.31
CA ASN A 5 -16.11 -18.79 68.24
C ASN A 5 -16.05 -17.60 69.21
N HIS A 6 -15.85 -16.39 68.65
CA HIS A 6 -16.94 -15.42 68.59
C HIS A 6 -16.69 -14.32 67.54
N GLU A 7 -17.73 -14.05 66.74
CA GLU A 7 -17.87 -12.88 65.87
C GLU A 7 -18.40 -11.68 66.68
N ARG A 8 -17.94 -10.45 66.35
CA ARG A 8 -18.82 -9.33 65.95
C ARG A 8 -18.05 -8.05 65.57
N GLU A 9 -18.39 -7.56 64.39
CA GLU A 9 -18.49 -6.17 63.88
C GLU A 9 -17.95 -4.99 64.71
N THR A 10 -17.22 -4.07 64.06
CA THR A 10 -17.75 -2.72 63.75
C THR A 10 -16.87 -1.97 62.74
N ASP A 11 -17.56 -1.15 61.96
CA ASP A 11 -17.21 -0.31 60.82
C ASP A 11 -16.19 0.82 61.16
N SER A 12 -15.31 1.14 60.20
CA SER A 12 -14.90 2.53 59.87
C SER A 12 -13.89 2.56 58.71
N ARG A 13 -14.37 3.05 57.56
CA ARG A 13 -13.59 3.41 56.37
C ARG A 13 -12.64 4.59 56.67
N CYS A 14 -11.39 4.53 56.19
CA CYS A 14 -10.79 5.64 55.43
C CYS A 14 -9.51 5.23 54.66
N VAL A 15 -9.69 5.01 53.36
CA VAL A 15 -8.82 5.31 52.20
C VAL A 15 -7.30 5.45 52.41
N CYS A 16 -6.54 4.41 52.03
CA CYS A 16 -5.13 4.53 51.66
C CYS A 16 -5.01 4.85 50.16
N LYS A 17 -4.42 6.00 49.81
CA LYS A 17 -3.99 6.35 48.45
C LYS A 17 -2.88 5.41 47.99
N LEU A 18 -3.16 4.53 47.03
CA LEU A 18 -2.14 3.79 46.29
C LEU A 18 -1.76 4.57 45.03
N VAL A 19 -0.58 5.20 45.07
CA VAL A 19 0.11 5.73 43.90
C VAL A 19 0.59 4.53 43.08
N TYR A 20 -0.08 4.22 41.98
CA TYR A 20 0.41 3.23 41.01
C TYR A 20 1.39 3.90 40.04
N SER A 21 2.68 3.63 40.23
CA SER A 21 3.71 3.87 39.23
C SER A 21 3.63 2.80 38.15
N ARG A 22 3.02 3.11 37.00
CA ARG A 22 3.11 2.25 35.81
C ARG A 22 4.40 2.57 35.07
N ARG A 23 5.46 1.83 35.39
CA ARG A 23 6.62 1.64 34.50
C ARG A 23 6.09 1.13 33.14
N ARG A 24 6.09 1.98 32.12
CA ARG A 24 5.96 1.53 30.73
C ARG A 24 7.19 0.68 30.41
N LYS A 25 7.02 -0.64 30.36
CA LYS A 25 8.01 -1.53 29.76
C LYS A 25 8.13 -1.15 28.29
N LYS A 26 9.32 -0.71 27.90
CA LYS A 26 9.75 -0.53 26.52
C LYS A 26 9.67 -1.91 25.87
N THR A 27 8.65 -2.15 25.05
CA THR A 27 8.56 -3.38 24.25
C THR A 27 9.60 -3.29 23.15
N GLU A 28 10.73 -3.92 23.40
CA GLU A 28 11.71 -4.28 22.40
C GLU A 28 11.04 -5.31 21.49
N ILE A 29 10.64 -4.88 20.29
CA ILE A 29 10.13 -5.78 19.26
C ILE A 29 11.33 -6.60 18.81
N MET A 30 11.48 -7.81 19.36
CA MET A 30 12.28 -8.84 18.71
C MET A 30 11.58 -9.14 17.38
N LYS A 31 12.07 -8.53 16.31
CA LYS A 31 11.79 -9.00 14.95
C LYS A 31 12.40 -10.39 14.87
N GLU A 32 11.55 -11.41 14.89
CA GLU A 32 11.95 -12.74 14.45
C GLU A 32 12.35 -12.59 12.98
N VAL A 33 13.65 -12.67 12.70
CA VAL A 33 14.20 -12.61 11.34
C VAL A 33 13.75 -13.90 10.67
N ILE A 34 12.72 -13.80 9.84
CA ILE A 34 12.45 -14.83 8.85
C ILE A 34 13.33 -14.47 7.66
N GLU A 35 14.40 -15.23 7.45
CA GLU A 35 15.05 -15.26 6.13
C GLU A 35 14.01 -15.80 5.15
N ILE A 36 13.43 -14.90 4.38
CA ILE A 36 12.64 -15.25 3.20
C ILE A 36 13.36 -14.59 2.04
N ASP A 37 13.92 -15.42 1.18
CA ASP A 37 14.59 -15.00 -0.04
C ASP A 37 13.58 -14.26 -0.95
N PRO A 38 13.71 -12.93 -1.17
CA PRO A 38 12.74 -12.16 -1.94
C PRO A 38 12.78 -12.44 -3.44
N GLU A 39 13.74 -13.23 -3.94
CA GLU A 39 13.96 -13.47 -5.37
C GLU A 39 13.01 -14.49 -6.03
N VAL A 40 12.09 -15.10 -5.26
CA VAL A 40 11.18 -16.14 -5.81
C VAL A 40 10.18 -15.59 -6.85
N ASP A 41 10.02 -14.27 -6.96
CA ASP A 41 9.21 -13.63 -8.02
C ASP A 41 9.98 -13.38 -9.34
N PHE A 42 11.32 -13.46 -9.34
CA PHE A 42 12.15 -13.31 -10.55
C PHE A 42 12.43 -14.64 -11.26
N ALA A 43 12.50 -15.77 -10.54
CA ALA A 43 12.93 -17.05 -11.11
C ALA A 43 11.81 -17.88 -11.79
N ASN A 44 10.53 -17.60 -11.53
CA ASN A 44 9.40 -18.38 -12.07
C ASN A 44 8.82 -17.84 -13.40
N GLN A 45 9.58 -17.04 -14.16
CA GLN A 45 9.10 -16.42 -15.41
C GLN A 45 9.69 -17.00 -16.70
N GLU A 46 10.62 -17.95 -16.63
CA GLU A 46 11.08 -18.68 -17.82
C GLU A 46 10.56 -20.11 -17.82
N GLY A 47 9.36 -20.33 -18.39
CA GLY A 47 8.90 -21.68 -18.66
C GLY A 47 7.39 -21.87 -18.80
N GLU A 48 6.75 -21.22 -19.78
CA GLU A 48 5.57 -21.80 -20.45
C GLU A 48 5.22 -21.03 -21.73
N ILE A 49 5.85 -21.43 -22.85
CA ILE A 49 5.29 -21.23 -24.19
C ILE A 49 5.08 -22.63 -24.75
N ASP A 50 3.90 -23.20 -24.52
CA ASP A 50 3.47 -24.44 -25.17
C ASP A 50 3.23 -24.17 -26.65
N SER A 51 3.98 -24.89 -27.47
CA SER A 51 4.07 -24.77 -28.92
C SER A 51 3.40 -25.98 -29.54
N ARG A 52 2.07 -25.99 -29.64
CA ARG A 52 1.34 -26.97 -30.46
C ARG A 52 0.11 -26.34 -31.09
N HIS A 53 0.21 -25.99 -32.37
CA HIS A 53 -0.62 -26.54 -33.45
C HIS A 53 -0.10 -26.00 -34.80
N VAL A 54 0.44 -26.91 -35.61
CA VAL A 54 0.66 -26.76 -37.04
C VAL A 54 -0.54 -27.41 -37.73
N ASP A 55 -1.17 -26.72 -38.69
CA ASP A 55 -1.63 -27.31 -39.95
C ASP A 55 -2.08 -26.22 -40.96
N ALA A 56 -1.14 -25.91 -41.86
CA ALA A 56 -1.21 -26.00 -43.32
C ALA A 56 -2.29 -25.29 -44.20
N ILE A 57 -1.72 -24.68 -45.27
CA ILE A 57 -2.16 -24.49 -46.68
C ILE A 57 -2.83 -23.16 -47.09
N GLY A 58 -2.19 -22.46 -48.03
CA GLY A 58 -2.82 -21.47 -48.92
C GLY A 58 -1.87 -20.46 -49.59
N THR A 59 -1.03 -20.89 -50.54
CA THR A 59 -0.19 -20.05 -51.42
C THR A 59 -1.04 -19.34 -52.49
N VAL A 60 -0.83 -18.04 -52.77
CA VAL A 60 -0.80 -17.42 -54.12
C VAL A 60 -0.02 -16.09 -54.08
N ASP A 61 1.09 -16.07 -54.85
CA ASP A 61 1.69 -15.03 -55.73
C ASP A 61 1.34 -13.52 -55.60
N SER A 62 2.17 -12.53 -55.93
CA SER A 62 3.60 -12.34 -56.24
C SER A 62 3.78 -10.85 -56.70
N ILE A 63 5.03 -10.35 -56.83
CA ILE A 63 5.48 -9.28 -57.78
C ILE A 63 5.20 -7.79 -57.33
N PHE A 64 6.13 -6.83 -57.20
CA PHE A 64 7.51 -6.56 -57.68
C PHE A 64 8.20 -5.43 -56.83
N PRO A 65 9.48 -5.06 -57.06
CA PRO A 65 10.43 -4.54 -56.05
C PRO A 65 10.79 -3.06 -56.23
N PHE A 66 11.39 -2.42 -55.21
CA PHE A 66 12.18 -1.20 -55.48
C PHE A 66 13.37 -0.99 -54.53
N ASN A 67 14.40 -0.40 -55.14
CA ASN A 67 15.83 -0.47 -54.87
C ASN A 67 16.28 0.70 -53.98
N SER A 68 17.06 0.41 -52.92
CA SER A 68 17.55 1.41 -51.96
C SER A 68 18.89 2.02 -52.38
N LYS A 69 18.92 2.92 -53.38
CA LYS A 69 20.08 3.81 -53.59
C LYS A 69 19.64 5.19 -54.09
N SER A 70 20.22 6.20 -53.44
CA SER A 70 20.20 7.65 -53.70
C SER A 70 19.01 8.43 -53.11
N ILE A 71 19.27 9.28 -52.10
CA ILE A 71 18.80 10.69 -51.92
C ILE A 71 19.69 11.34 -50.79
N PRO A 72 20.08 12.64 -50.88
CA PRO A 72 21.38 13.16 -50.43
C PRO A 72 21.48 13.73 -49.00
N ARG A 73 22.72 13.74 -48.49
CA ARG A 73 23.17 14.38 -47.23
C ARG A 73 23.18 15.91 -47.36
N ARG A 74 22.47 16.63 -46.47
CA ARG A 74 22.58 18.10 -46.31
C ARG A 74 23.52 18.47 -45.14
N PRO A 75 24.22 19.63 -45.18
CA PRO A 75 25.33 19.93 -44.27
C PRO A 75 24.89 20.32 -42.86
N ARG A 76 25.66 19.87 -41.87
CA ARG A 76 25.57 20.24 -40.45
C ARG A 76 25.94 21.72 -40.25
N THR A 77 24.99 22.56 -39.87
CA THR A 77 25.25 23.87 -39.24
C THR A 77 25.32 23.69 -37.72
N LYS A 78 26.52 23.83 -37.15
CA LYS A 78 26.73 23.86 -35.69
C LYS A 78 26.32 25.24 -35.16
N CYS A 79 25.17 25.35 -34.50
CA CYS A 79 24.86 26.48 -33.64
C CYS A 79 24.99 26.03 -32.18
N LYS A 80 26.14 26.33 -31.55
CA LYS A 80 26.36 26.12 -30.11
C LYS A 80 25.51 27.12 -29.34
N ARG A 81 24.33 26.69 -28.87
CA ARG A 81 23.65 27.36 -27.75
C ARG A 81 24.15 26.72 -26.47
N LYS A 82 25.00 27.44 -25.73
CA LYS A 82 25.30 27.13 -24.33
C LYS A 82 24.04 27.45 -23.52
N SER A 83 23.13 26.49 -23.36
CA SER A 83 22.22 26.53 -22.21
C SER A 83 23.04 26.10 -21.00
N LYS A 84 23.26 27.03 -20.05
CA LYS A 84 23.62 26.64 -18.69
C LYS A 84 22.46 25.79 -18.18
N GLY A 85 22.60 24.47 -18.26
CA GLY A 85 21.70 23.57 -17.57
C GLY A 85 21.97 23.74 -16.08
N ASN A 86 20.93 24.08 -15.32
CA ASN A 86 20.91 23.62 -13.94
C ASN A 86 20.91 22.09 -14.05
N GLU A 87 22.04 21.49 -13.68
CA GLU A 87 22.17 20.04 -13.55
C GLU A 87 21.27 19.65 -12.39
N ALA A 88 19.99 19.39 -12.70
CA ALA A 88 19.06 18.79 -11.77
C ALA A 88 19.71 17.47 -11.35
N LEU A 89 20.06 17.36 -10.07
CA LEU A 89 20.64 16.18 -9.46
C LEU A 89 19.72 15.00 -9.78
N SER A 90 20.08 14.19 -10.78
CA SER A 90 19.24 13.09 -11.21
C SER A 90 19.25 12.05 -10.10
N ARG A 91 18.12 11.92 -9.40
CA ARG A 91 17.87 10.86 -8.42
C ARG A 91 18.25 9.51 -9.05
N SER A 92 18.85 8.61 -8.27
CA SER A 92 19.03 7.23 -8.72
C SER A 92 17.64 6.68 -9.06
N LYS A 93 17.43 6.36 -10.34
CA LYS A 93 16.13 5.91 -10.88
C LYS A 93 15.81 4.45 -10.54
N GLU A 94 16.40 3.96 -9.47
CA GLU A 94 16.25 2.57 -9.05
C GLU A 94 14.90 2.39 -8.35
N LYS A 95 14.23 1.28 -8.64
CA LYS A 95 12.99 0.94 -7.96
C LYS A 95 13.26 0.79 -6.47
N LEU A 96 12.42 1.39 -5.63
CA LEU A 96 12.52 1.19 -4.19
C LEU A 96 12.30 -0.28 -3.86
N ASN A 97 13.29 -0.88 -3.19
CA ASN A 97 13.13 -2.16 -2.54
C ASN A 97 12.29 -2.00 -1.26
N SER A 98 11.68 -3.09 -0.80
CA SER A 98 10.75 -3.08 0.33
C SER A 98 11.39 -2.61 1.64
N GLN A 99 12.67 -2.94 1.88
CA GLN A 99 13.37 -2.53 3.10
C GLN A 99 13.55 -1.01 3.17
N VAL A 100 13.98 -0.38 2.06
CA VAL A 100 14.12 1.08 1.97
C VAL A 100 12.75 1.75 2.06
N PHE A 101 11.76 1.19 1.37
CA PHE A 101 10.37 1.68 1.42
C PHE A 101 9.83 1.70 2.86
N ASP A 102 9.95 0.59 3.61
CA ASP A 102 9.43 0.48 4.98
C ASP A 102 10.18 1.41 5.94
N ASN A 103 11.49 1.60 5.75
CA ASN A 103 12.26 2.58 6.52
C ASN A 103 11.76 4.00 6.31
N TYR A 104 11.45 4.38 5.06
CA TYR A 104 10.86 5.67 4.74
C TYR A 104 9.43 5.80 5.26
N LEU A 105 8.62 4.75 5.17
CA LEU A 105 7.27 4.75 5.74
C LEU A 105 7.31 4.98 7.25
N VAL A 106 8.24 4.35 7.97
CA VAL A 106 8.46 4.59 9.40
C VAL A 106 8.88 6.04 9.67
N LYS A 107 9.73 6.63 8.82
CA LYS A 107 10.15 8.03 8.94
C LYS A 107 8.96 8.99 8.77
N ILE A 108 8.14 8.78 7.74
CA ILE A 108 6.91 9.52 7.49
C ILE A 108 5.98 9.36 8.68
N TRP A 109 5.74 8.13 9.14
CA TRP A 109 4.83 7.88 10.26
C TRP A 109 5.26 8.60 11.55
N LYS A 110 6.57 8.72 11.80
CA LYS A 110 7.11 9.43 12.96
C LYS A 110 6.94 10.95 12.90
N SER A 111 6.76 11.54 11.70
CA SER A 111 6.61 13.00 11.56
C SER A 111 5.21 13.51 11.91
N PHE A 112 4.22 12.63 12.06
CA PHE A 112 2.84 13.00 12.43
C PHE A 112 2.57 12.87 13.94
N SER A 113 1.65 13.69 14.44
CA SER A 113 1.21 13.66 15.85
C SER A 113 0.51 12.36 16.22
N GLU A 114 0.59 11.95 17.49
CA GLU A 114 -0.10 10.75 17.99
C GLU A 114 -1.63 10.85 17.81
N ASP A 115 -2.20 12.04 18.01
CA ASP A 115 -3.64 12.28 17.82
C ASP A 115 -4.06 11.99 16.38
N ARG A 116 -3.26 12.44 15.40
CA ARG A 116 -3.53 12.15 14.00
C ARG A 116 -3.41 10.66 13.72
N LYS A 117 -2.39 9.99 14.25
CA LYS A 117 -2.12 8.56 14.04
C LYS A 117 -3.15 7.66 14.73
N MET A 118 -3.87 8.15 15.73
CA MET A 118 -4.87 7.36 16.46
C MET A 118 -5.94 6.75 15.54
N SER A 119 -6.37 7.51 14.51
CA SER A 119 -7.36 7.08 13.53
C SER A 119 -6.79 6.26 12.38
N PHE A 120 -5.46 6.11 12.29
CA PHE A 120 -4.78 5.45 11.19
C PHE A 120 -4.02 4.20 11.66
N ALA A 121 -3.75 3.31 10.71
CA ALA A 121 -2.72 2.27 10.80
C ALA A 121 -2.09 2.06 9.41
N TYR A 122 -1.00 1.32 9.36
CA TYR A 122 -0.44 0.81 8.11
C TYR A 122 -0.01 -0.65 8.31
N LEU A 123 -0.05 -1.42 7.23
CA LEU A 123 0.50 -2.77 7.18
C LEU A 123 1.91 -2.73 6.59
N ASP A 124 2.72 -3.70 6.98
CA ASP A 124 4.05 -3.93 6.39
C ASP A 124 3.93 -4.23 4.88
N SER A 125 4.86 -3.70 4.10
CA SER A 125 4.81 -3.77 2.64
C SER A 125 4.85 -5.19 2.06
N LEU A 126 5.39 -6.15 2.82
CA LEU A 126 5.50 -7.54 2.40
C LEU A 126 4.26 -8.38 2.76
N TRP A 127 3.35 -7.87 3.60
CA TRP A 127 2.25 -8.71 4.09
C TRP A 127 1.29 -9.12 2.98
N PHE A 128 1.01 -8.24 2.01
CA PHE A 128 0.14 -8.62 0.90
C PHE A 128 0.79 -9.70 0.02
N SER A 129 2.10 -9.58 -0.31
CA SER A 129 2.80 -10.59 -1.10
C SER A 129 2.89 -11.92 -0.36
N LEU A 130 3.21 -11.91 0.94
CA LEU A 130 3.22 -13.09 1.80
C LEU A 130 1.84 -13.74 1.95
N TYR A 131 0.76 -12.94 1.96
CA TYR A 131 -0.61 -13.47 2.00
C TYR A 131 -0.97 -14.27 0.74
N ARG A 132 -0.40 -13.91 -0.43
CA ARG A 132 -0.64 -14.63 -1.69
C ARG A 132 -0.10 -16.05 -1.65
N ASN A 133 0.90 -16.32 -0.80
CA ASN A 133 1.43 -17.66 -0.60
C ASN A 133 0.57 -18.46 0.39
N PRO A 134 -0.01 -19.61 -0.02
CA PRO A 134 -0.84 -20.44 0.85
C PRO A 134 -0.17 -20.86 2.17
N SER A 135 1.16 -21.04 2.19
CA SER A 135 1.88 -21.50 3.39
C SER A 135 1.98 -20.43 4.48
N SER A 136 2.03 -19.14 4.11
CA SER A 136 2.13 -18.01 5.04
C SER A 136 0.82 -17.26 5.25
N LYS A 137 -0.21 -17.55 4.44
CA LYS A 137 -1.52 -16.90 4.48
C LYS A 137 -2.09 -16.73 5.89
N ASP A 138 -2.26 -17.82 6.63
CA ASP A 138 -2.89 -17.79 7.96
C ASP A 138 -2.03 -17.04 8.98
N LYS A 139 -0.69 -17.12 8.84
CA LYS A 139 0.26 -16.38 9.65
C LYS A 139 0.08 -14.87 9.44
N VAL A 140 0.00 -14.43 8.19
CA VAL A 140 -0.23 -13.02 7.84
C VAL A 140 -1.58 -12.52 8.38
N LEU A 141 -2.65 -13.30 8.22
CA LEU A 141 -3.96 -12.93 8.76
C LEU A 141 -3.92 -12.78 10.30
N SER A 142 -3.15 -13.64 10.99
CA SER A 142 -2.94 -13.52 12.44
C SER A 142 -2.19 -12.24 12.83
N TRP A 143 -1.25 -11.78 12.00
CA TRP A 143 -0.52 -10.52 12.21
C TRP A 143 -1.45 -9.32 12.00
N ILE A 144 -2.21 -9.31 10.90
CA ILE A 144 -3.18 -8.24 10.61
C ILE A 144 -4.21 -8.11 11.72
N ASN A 145 -4.69 -9.22 12.28
CA ASN A 145 -5.65 -9.19 13.39
C ASN A 145 -5.08 -8.50 14.65
N LYS A 146 -3.77 -8.65 14.90
CA LYS A 146 -3.08 -8.00 16.04
C LYS A 146 -2.98 -6.48 15.88
N GLU A 147 -2.96 -5.96 14.65
CA GLU A 147 -2.92 -4.51 14.36
C GLU A 147 -4.24 -3.79 14.68
N ARG A 148 -5.30 -4.53 15.03
CA ARG A 148 -6.62 -3.99 15.39
C ARG A 148 -7.18 -3.03 14.32
N ILE A 149 -6.98 -3.34 13.04
CA ILE A 149 -7.34 -2.50 11.90
C ILE A 149 -8.81 -2.05 11.89
N PHE A 150 -9.73 -2.82 12.49
CA PHE A 150 -11.15 -2.48 12.61
C PHE A 150 -11.44 -1.39 13.64
N THR A 151 -10.47 -0.91 14.41
CA THR A 151 -10.64 0.26 15.28
C THR A 151 -10.20 1.56 14.60
N LYS A 152 -9.69 1.46 13.36
CA LYS A 152 -9.10 2.57 12.62
C LYS A 152 -10.08 3.08 11.56
N ALA A 153 -10.05 4.39 11.35
CA ALA A 153 -10.76 5.04 10.25
C ALA A 153 -10.08 4.72 8.91
N TYR A 154 -8.74 4.67 8.90
CA TYR A 154 -7.96 4.43 7.70
C TYR A 154 -6.83 3.44 7.95
N VAL A 155 -6.64 2.51 7.01
CA VAL A 155 -5.51 1.58 7.06
C VAL A 155 -4.81 1.55 5.71
N PHE A 156 -3.53 1.92 5.71
CA PHE A 156 -2.68 1.84 4.53
C PHE A 156 -2.19 0.42 4.33
N VAL A 157 -2.32 -0.09 3.12
CA VAL A 157 -1.84 -1.40 2.70
C VAL A 157 -0.97 -1.18 1.47
N PRO A 158 0.35 -0.97 1.64
CA PRO A 158 1.27 -0.99 0.52
C PRO A 158 1.23 -2.36 -0.16
N ILE A 159 1.12 -2.38 -1.49
CA ILE A 159 1.08 -3.61 -2.27
C ILE A 159 2.25 -3.58 -3.26
N VAL A 160 3.11 -4.59 -3.17
CA VAL A 160 4.14 -4.88 -4.19
C VAL A 160 3.76 -6.16 -4.91
N CYS A 161 3.50 -6.06 -6.20
CA CYS A 161 3.25 -7.22 -7.06
C CYS A 161 3.92 -6.98 -8.41
N TRP A 162 4.63 -7.99 -8.93
CA TRP A 162 5.25 -7.92 -10.25
C TRP A 162 6.19 -6.70 -10.42
N GLY A 163 6.92 -6.35 -9.35
CA GLY A 163 7.85 -5.22 -9.34
C GLY A 163 7.19 -3.84 -9.48
N HIS A 164 5.89 -3.72 -9.15
CA HIS A 164 5.15 -2.46 -9.16
C HIS A 164 4.46 -2.19 -7.82
N TRP A 165 4.57 -0.95 -7.34
CA TRP A 165 4.00 -0.50 -6.07
C TRP A 165 2.63 0.14 -6.28
N ASN A 166 1.66 -0.30 -5.47
CA ASN A 166 0.33 0.28 -5.36
C ASN A 166 0.03 0.60 -3.91
N LEU A 167 -0.91 1.51 -3.67
CA LEU A 167 -1.44 1.77 -2.35
C LEU A 167 -2.92 1.40 -2.28
N LEU A 168 -3.24 0.40 -1.47
CA LEU A 168 -4.61 0.12 -1.08
C LEU A 168 -4.89 0.80 0.27
N ILE A 169 -6.04 1.46 0.40
CA ILE A 169 -6.48 2.11 1.63
C ILE A 169 -7.84 1.57 2.03
N PHE A 170 -7.93 0.99 3.21
CA PHE A 170 -9.20 0.63 3.82
C PHE A 170 -9.79 1.85 4.51
N CYS A 171 -11.00 2.25 4.12
CA CYS A 171 -11.72 3.36 4.73
C CYS A 171 -12.88 2.80 5.56
N HIS A 172 -12.91 3.12 6.84
CA HIS A 172 -14.04 2.88 7.76
C HIS A 172 -14.48 1.41 7.83
N PHE A 173 -13.54 0.47 7.73
CA PHE A 173 -13.82 -0.98 7.76
C PHE A 173 -14.45 -1.45 9.07
N GLY A 174 -14.17 -0.75 10.18
CA GLY A 174 -14.66 -1.05 11.51
C GLY A 174 -16.13 -0.71 11.78
N GLU A 175 -16.68 0.24 11.03
CA GLU A 175 -18.08 0.68 11.18
C GLU A 175 -19.04 -0.51 10.96
N ASN A 176 -20.31 -0.40 11.35
CA ASN A 176 -21.31 -1.46 11.09
C ASN A 176 -21.74 -1.48 9.61
N LEU A 177 -21.75 -2.64 8.94
CA LEU A 177 -22.17 -2.73 7.52
C LEU A 177 -23.69 -2.53 7.31
N ARG A 178 -24.52 -2.61 8.36
CA ARG A 178 -25.97 -2.38 8.28
C ARG A 178 -26.36 -0.91 8.25
N SER A 179 -25.51 -0.02 8.76
CA SER A 179 -25.63 1.39 8.41
C SER A 179 -25.13 1.52 6.98
N VAL A 180 -26.00 1.95 6.07
CA VAL A 180 -25.61 2.39 4.73
C VAL A 180 -24.69 3.59 4.94
N THR A 181 -23.40 3.33 5.15
CA THR A 181 -22.41 4.39 5.31
C THR A 181 -21.70 4.54 3.99
N GLU A 182 -21.92 5.70 3.35
CA GLU A 182 -21.20 6.12 2.15
C GLU A 182 -19.69 6.34 2.42
N SER A 183 -19.20 6.02 3.61
CA SER A 183 -17.82 6.16 4.05
C SER A 183 -17.00 4.87 3.89
N ARG A 184 -17.63 3.68 3.96
CA ARG A 184 -16.88 2.41 3.89
C ARG A 184 -16.55 2.03 2.46
N CYS A 185 -15.27 2.09 2.12
CA CYS A 185 -14.77 1.69 0.82
C CYS A 185 -13.30 1.27 0.87
N MET A 186 -12.82 0.80 -0.27
CA MET A 186 -11.41 0.60 -0.56
C MET A 186 -10.99 1.63 -1.60
N LEU A 187 -9.86 2.28 -1.39
CA LEU A 187 -9.22 3.15 -2.39
C LEU A 187 -7.96 2.44 -2.90
N LEU A 188 -7.84 2.26 -4.21
CA LEU A 188 -6.63 1.72 -4.85
C LEU A 188 -5.96 2.80 -5.68
N LEU A 189 -4.86 3.33 -5.16
CA LEU A 189 -4.06 4.38 -5.79
C LEU A 189 -2.89 3.73 -6.53
N ASP A 190 -2.78 4.07 -7.80
CA ASP A 190 -1.75 3.56 -8.71
C ASP A 190 -1.20 4.74 -9.54
N SER A 191 0.13 4.93 -9.49
CA SER A 191 0.81 5.95 -10.28
C SER A 191 1.13 5.50 -11.72
N LEU A 192 0.75 4.28 -12.09
CA LEU A 192 0.94 3.70 -13.42
C LEU A 192 -0.37 3.11 -13.96
N GLU A 193 -1.30 3.96 -14.41
CA GLU A 193 -2.64 3.57 -14.91
C GLU A 193 -2.59 2.50 -16.01
N MET A 194 -1.54 2.50 -16.85
CA MET A 194 -1.31 1.46 -17.87
C MET A 194 -1.10 0.05 -17.31
N ALA A 195 -0.76 -0.10 -16.03
CA ALA A 195 -0.63 -1.40 -15.36
C ALA A 195 -1.98 -2.09 -15.12
N ASN A 196 -3.11 -1.42 -15.42
CA ASN A 196 -4.47 -1.87 -15.14
C ASN A 196 -4.64 -2.24 -13.65
N PRO A 197 -4.73 -1.26 -12.73
CA PRO A 197 -4.80 -1.51 -11.29
C PRO A 197 -5.93 -2.46 -10.89
N ARG A 198 -7.03 -2.49 -11.66
CA ARG A 198 -8.16 -3.41 -11.41
C ARG A 198 -7.81 -4.88 -11.61
N ARG A 199 -6.66 -5.21 -12.21
CA ARG A 199 -6.17 -6.59 -12.27
C ARG A 199 -5.97 -7.21 -10.87
N LEU A 200 -5.69 -6.38 -9.86
CA LEU A 200 -5.55 -6.82 -8.47
C LEU A 200 -6.91 -7.01 -7.76
N GLU A 201 -8.01 -6.53 -8.33
CA GLU A 201 -9.32 -6.53 -7.66
C GLU A 201 -9.73 -7.92 -7.15
N PRO A 202 -9.66 -9.02 -7.94
CA PRO A 202 -10.03 -10.35 -7.44
C PRO A 202 -9.23 -10.80 -6.21
N GLU A 203 -7.93 -10.48 -6.18
CA GLU A 203 -7.05 -10.81 -5.07
C GLU A 203 -7.32 -9.93 -3.84
N ILE A 204 -7.54 -8.64 -4.03
CA ILE A 204 -7.94 -7.69 -2.98
C ILE A 204 -9.26 -8.13 -2.35
N ARG A 205 -10.24 -8.52 -3.16
CA ARG A 205 -11.55 -9.01 -2.68
C ARG A 205 -11.41 -10.27 -1.84
N ARG A 206 -10.50 -11.18 -2.22
CA ARG A 206 -10.18 -12.38 -1.44
C ARG A 206 -9.49 -12.02 -0.12
N PHE A 207 -8.51 -11.12 -0.17
CA PHE A 207 -7.77 -10.63 1.00
C PHE A 207 -8.71 -10.01 2.03
N VAL A 208 -9.58 -9.09 1.61
CA VAL A 208 -10.56 -8.44 2.50
C VAL A 208 -11.50 -9.45 3.13
N ARG A 209 -12.04 -10.39 2.34
CA ARG A 209 -12.92 -11.45 2.87
C ARG A 209 -12.25 -12.27 3.97
N ASP A 210 -10.98 -12.64 3.76
CA ASP A 210 -10.22 -13.43 4.72
C ASP A 210 -9.86 -12.62 5.98
N ILE A 211 -9.58 -11.33 5.84
CA ILE A 211 -9.37 -10.40 6.96
C ILE A 211 -10.63 -10.32 7.84
N TYR A 212 -11.82 -10.10 7.25
CA TYR A 212 -13.07 -10.06 8.00
C TYR A 212 -13.33 -11.40 8.71
N LYS A 213 -13.11 -12.52 8.02
CA LYS A 213 -13.24 -13.86 8.61
C LYS A 213 -12.27 -14.07 9.79
N ALA A 214 -11.00 -13.69 9.63
CA ALA A 214 -9.98 -13.85 10.67
C ALA A 214 -10.21 -12.93 11.88
N GLY A 215 -10.84 -11.78 11.67
CA GLY A 215 -11.23 -10.84 12.73
C GLY A 215 -12.53 -11.19 13.45
N ASP A 216 -13.12 -12.38 13.19
CA ASP A 216 -14.41 -12.83 13.73
C ASP A 216 -15.52 -11.79 13.60
N ARG A 217 -15.54 -11.13 12.44
CA ARG A 217 -16.46 -10.04 12.14
C ARG A 217 -17.84 -10.59 11.77
N PRO A 218 -18.95 -10.07 12.35
CA PRO A 218 -20.30 -10.60 12.13
C PRO A 218 -20.83 -10.38 10.69
N GLU A 219 -20.12 -9.62 9.87
CA GLU A 219 -20.56 -9.24 8.54
C GLU A 219 -20.54 -10.41 7.54
N THR A 220 -21.62 -10.55 6.77
CA THR A 220 -21.77 -11.69 5.86
C THR A 220 -20.87 -11.55 4.63
N LYS A 221 -20.55 -12.68 3.99
CA LYS A 221 -19.79 -12.71 2.73
C LYS A 221 -20.39 -11.80 1.65
N HIS A 222 -21.72 -11.71 1.59
CA HIS A 222 -22.43 -10.86 0.64
C HIS A 222 -22.17 -9.38 0.92
N LEU A 223 -22.32 -8.93 2.18
CA LEU A 223 -22.07 -7.54 2.55
C LEU A 223 -20.62 -7.13 2.32
N ILE A 224 -19.65 -8.00 2.64
CA ILE A 224 -18.22 -7.76 2.39
C ILE A 224 -17.96 -7.59 0.88
N SER A 225 -18.63 -8.38 0.03
CA SER A 225 -18.47 -8.28 -1.42
C SER A 225 -18.99 -6.97 -2.02
N GLN A 226 -19.91 -6.29 -1.32
CA GLN A 226 -20.51 -5.02 -1.74
C GLN A 226 -19.67 -3.79 -1.36
N ILE A 227 -18.62 -3.93 -0.53
CA ILE A 227 -17.72 -2.81 -0.18
C ILE A 227 -17.13 -2.21 -1.47
N PRO A 228 -17.34 -0.93 -1.81
CA PRO A 228 -16.86 -0.38 -3.07
C PRO A 228 -15.32 -0.38 -3.18
N LEU A 229 -14.78 -0.69 -4.37
CA LEU A 229 -13.37 -0.46 -4.73
C LEU A 229 -13.29 0.71 -5.70
N LEU A 230 -12.77 1.82 -5.21
CA LEU A 230 -12.61 3.07 -5.93
C LEU A 230 -11.15 3.21 -6.39
N VAL A 231 -10.96 3.68 -7.62
CA VAL A 231 -9.64 3.87 -8.24
C VAL A 231 -9.52 5.34 -8.66
N PRO A 232 -9.04 6.24 -7.78
CA PRO A 232 -8.91 7.66 -8.10
C PRO A 232 -7.85 7.90 -9.19
N LYS A 233 -8.06 8.93 -10.01
CA LYS A 233 -7.08 9.41 -10.98
C LYS A 233 -6.07 10.32 -10.29
N VAL A 234 -5.04 9.73 -9.70
CA VAL A 234 -3.93 10.42 -9.04
C VAL A 234 -2.84 10.84 -10.03
N PRO A 235 -1.86 11.69 -9.64
CA PRO A 235 -0.71 12.01 -10.50
C PRO A 235 0.03 10.74 -10.93
N GLN A 236 0.45 10.70 -12.20
CA GLN A 236 1.02 9.52 -12.85
C GLN A 236 2.53 9.68 -13.07
N GLN A 237 3.30 8.62 -12.85
CA GLN A 237 4.74 8.59 -13.11
C GLN A 237 5.04 8.52 -14.62
N LYS A 238 6.27 8.87 -15.02
CA LYS A 238 6.67 8.91 -16.44
C LYS A 238 7.47 7.69 -16.91
N ASP A 239 8.32 7.11 -16.07
CA ASP A 239 9.30 6.09 -16.48
C ASP A 239 9.17 4.75 -15.72
N GLY A 240 8.13 4.59 -14.89
CA GLY A 240 7.76 3.29 -14.31
C GLY A 240 8.59 2.86 -13.09
N THR A 241 9.63 3.61 -12.72
CA THR A 241 10.56 3.22 -11.64
C THR A 241 10.26 3.92 -10.31
N GLU A 242 9.51 5.02 -10.34
CA GLU A 242 9.24 5.86 -9.18
C GLU A 242 8.02 5.43 -8.35
N CYS A 243 7.33 4.36 -8.72
CA CYS A 243 6.05 3.95 -8.11
C CYS A 243 6.10 3.87 -6.58
N GLY A 244 7.20 3.37 -5.99
CA GLY A 244 7.39 3.35 -4.54
C GLY A 244 7.42 4.75 -3.91
N ASN A 245 8.08 5.72 -4.56
CA ASN A 245 8.12 7.12 -4.10
C ASN A 245 6.73 7.77 -4.17
N PHE A 246 5.99 7.50 -5.25
CA PHE A 246 4.60 7.94 -5.37
C PHE A 246 3.73 7.38 -4.26
N VAL A 247 3.84 6.07 -3.95
CA VAL A 247 3.08 5.45 -2.86
C VAL A 247 3.43 6.10 -1.50
N LEU A 248 4.71 6.32 -1.20
CA LEU A 248 5.11 7.01 0.03
C LEU A 248 4.51 8.42 0.10
N TYR A 249 4.49 9.14 -1.01
CA TYR A 249 3.95 10.49 -1.05
C TYR A 249 2.42 10.51 -0.97
N PHE A 250 1.74 9.54 -1.58
CA PHE A 250 0.29 9.33 -1.40
C PHE A 250 -0.04 9.10 0.08
N ILE A 251 0.74 8.28 0.80
CA ILE A 251 0.54 8.05 2.24
C ILE A 251 0.70 9.36 3.02
N LYS A 252 1.78 10.11 2.76
CA LYS A 252 2.01 11.42 3.43
C LYS A 252 0.83 12.37 3.20
N LEU A 253 0.43 12.59 1.95
CA LEU A 253 -0.63 13.53 1.62
C LEU A 253 -1.99 13.07 2.16
N PHE A 254 -2.25 11.76 2.16
CA PHE A 254 -3.47 11.22 2.75
C PHE A 254 -3.48 11.43 4.28
N LEU A 255 -2.36 11.21 4.96
CA LEU A 255 -2.21 11.54 6.37
C LEU A 255 -2.43 13.03 6.66
N GLU A 256 -2.03 13.93 5.76
CA GLU A 256 -2.23 15.38 5.93
C GLU A 256 -3.67 15.82 5.66
N LEU A 257 -4.32 15.26 4.63
CA LEU A 257 -5.52 15.85 4.04
C LEU A 257 -6.81 15.04 4.28
N ALA A 258 -6.72 13.77 4.67
CA ALA A 258 -7.91 12.96 4.83
C ALA A 258 -8.83 13.51 5.93
N PRO A 259 -10.14 13.62 5.70
CA PRO A 259 -11.06 14.07 6.74
C PRO A 259 -11.23 12.98 7.81
N ASP A 260 -11.80 13.35 8.95
CA ASP A 260 -12.08 12.37 10.02
C ASP A 260 -13.05 11.29 9.55
N LYS A 261 -14.03 11.69 8.75
CA LYS A 261 -14.96 10.77 8.07
C LYS A 261 -14.93 11.02 6.57
N PHE A 262 -14.40 10.04 5.84
CA PHE A 262 -14.41 10.02 4.39
C PHE A 262 -15.83 9.83 3.90
N SER A 263 -16.20 10.51 2.82
CA SER A 263 -17.48 10.30 2.13
C SER A 263 -17.21 10.00 0.66
N MET A 264 -17.94 9.02 0.12
CA MET A 264 -18.01 8.80 -1.32
C MET A 264 -18.88 9.87 -2.01
N GLU A 265 -19.72 10.60 -1.27
CA GLU A 265 -20.45 11.74 -1.80
C GLU A 265 -19.48 12.87 -2.16
N GLY A 266 -19.58 13.41 -3.39
CA GLY A 266 -18.68 14.45 -3.88
C GLY A 266 -17.22 14.01 -4.08
N TYR A 267 -16.92 12.72 -3.97
CA TYR A 267 -15.60 12.16 -4.24
C TYR A 267 -15.27 12.16 -5.75
N PRO A 268 -14.01 12.45 -6.15
CA PRO A 268 -12.86 12.82 -5.31
C PRO A 268 -12.76 14.33 -5.06
N TYR A 269 -12.78 14.76 -3.79
CA TYR A 269 -12.42 16.13 -3.39
C TYR A 269 -10.91 16.29 -3.09
N PHE A 270 -10.20 15.19 -2.85
CA PHE A 270 -8.74 15.04 -2.82
C PHE A 270 -8.36 13.71 -3.52
N MET A 271 -7.08 13.46 -3.80
CA MET A 271 -6.62 12.39 -4.72
C MET A 271 -6.99 12.63 -6.19
N LYS A 272 -6.93 13.90 -6.61
CA LYS A 272 -7.18 14.32 -8.00
C LYS A 272 -5.91 14.19 -8.86
N LYS A 273 -6.05 14.40 -10.17
CA LYS A 273 -4.93 14.26 -11.12
C LYS A 273 -3.82 15.30 -10.89
N ASP A 274 -4.20 16.42 -10.29
CA ASP A 274 -3.38 17.57 -9.92
C ASP A 274 -3.11 17.62 -8.40
N TRP A 275 -3.21 16.48 -7.69
CA TRP A 275 -3.06 16.44 -6.24
C TRP A 275 -1.73 17.01 -5.74
N PHE A 276 -0.68 16.91 -6.56
CA PHE A 276 0.62 17.53 -6.33
C PHE A 276 1.37 17.70 -7.66
N THR A 277 2.41 18.52 -7.61
CA THR A 277 3.37 18.74 -8.68
C THR A 277 4.59 17.82 -8.53
N PHE A 278 5.31 17.56 -9.63
CA PHE A 278 6.55 16.77 -9.56
C PHE A 278 7.63 17.44 -8.71
N GLU A 279 7.67 18.77 -8.67
CA GLU A 279 8.61 19.52 -7.80
C GLU A 279 8.33 19.28 -6.30
N GLU A 280 7.06 19.16 -5.91
CA GLU A 280 6.69 18.79 -4.55
C GLU A 280 7.08 17.34 -4.21
N LEU A 281 6.92 16.42 -5.17
CA LEU A 281 7.37 15.04 -5.02
C LEU A 281 8.90 14.97 -4.87
N ASP A 282 9.66 15.72 -5.67
CA ASP A 282 11.12 15.73 -5.61
C ASP A 282 11.62 16.25 -4.26
N ARG A 283 11.09 17.39 -3.79
CA ARG A 283 11.40 17.93 -2.45
C ARG A 283 11.06 16.94 -1.33
N PHE A 284 9.94 16.23 -1.47
CA PHE A 284 9.57 15.19 -0.51
C PHE A 284 10.59 14.05 -0.51
N CYS A 285 11.01 13.56 -1.67
CA CYS A 285 11.98 12.48 -1.75
C CYS A 285 13.36 12.88 -1.20
N GLU A 286 13.83 14.10 -1.47
CA GLU A 286 15.06 14.64 -0.86
C GLU A 286 14.97 14.68 0.67
N SER A 287 13.79 15.00 1.22
CA SER A 287 13.58 15.00 2.67
C SER A 287 13.62 13.60 3.30
N LEU A 288 13.48 12.53 2.51
CA LEU A 288 13.57 11.14 3.01
C LEU A 288 15.01 10.67 3.15
N THR A 289 15.91 11.17 2.30
CA THR A 289 17.33 10.76 2.26
C THR A 289 18.23 11.43 3.29
N HIS A 290 17.82 12.56 3.85
CA HIS A 290 18.55 13.34 4.87
C HIS A 290 17.95 13.20 6.27
#